data_AF-A0A971VIN0-F1
#
_entry.id   AF-A0A971VIN0-F1
#
_cell.length_a   1.000
_cell.length_b   1.000
_cell.length_c   1.000
_cell.angle_alpha   90.00
_cell.angle_beta   90.00
_cell.angle_gamma   90.00
#
_symmetry.space_group_name_H-M   'P 1'
#
loop_
_entity.id
_entity.type
_entity.pdbx_description
1 polymer ?
#
loop_
_entity_poly.entity_id
_entity_poly.type
_entity_poly.pdbx_seq_one_letter_code
_entity_poly.pdbx_strand_id
1 'polypeptide(L)'
;MQVREEMEKANIFLFTSDRQEGWGAVLNESMKSGCAVVGSKTIGSVPFLINHEENGLIYSNDDIEDLYFNVEKLLKNEELRKKYGNNALLTTTTL
;
A
#
# COMPACT_ATOMS: atom_id res chain seq x y z
N MET A 1 -12.87 16.00 -1.57
CA MET A 1 -11.85 16.29 -2.60
C MET A 1 -10.44 16.37 -2.02
N GLN A 2 -10.25 16.87 -0.78
CA GLN A 2 -8.92 17.05 -0.17
C GLN A 2 -8.07 15.78 0.02
N VAL A 3 -8.67 14.61 0.31
CA VAL A 3 -7.88 13.39 0.66
C VAL A 3 -7.10 12.82 -0.54
N ARG A 4 -7.67 12.85 -1.75
CA ARG A 4 -6.99 12.30 -2.94
C ARG A 4 -5.83 13.16 -3.41
N GLU A 5 -5.97 14.49 -3.34
CA GLU A 5 -4.87 15.40 -3.65
C GLU A 5 -3.68 15.20 -2.70
N GLU A 6 -3.94 14.92 -1.43
CA GLU A 6 -2.89 14.59 -0.47
C GLU A 6 -2.29 13.20 -0.73
N MET A 7 -3.08 12.22 -1.16
CA MET A 7 -2.56 10.92 -1.60
C MET A 7 -1.66 11.04 -2.84
N GLU A 8 -2.01 11.88 -3.81
CA GLU A 8 -1.18 12.13 -5.00
C GLU A 8 0.15 12.82 -4.66
N LYS A 9 0.18 13.62 -3.58
CA LYS A 9 1.42 14.21 -3.04
C LYS A 9 2.22 13.22 -2.18
N ALA A 10 1.54 12.24 -1.57
CA ALA A 10 2.18 11.20 -0.77
C ALA A 10 2.87 10.16 -1.64
N ASN A 11 4.00 9.63 -1.18
CA ASN A 11 4.72 8.58 -1.91
C ASN A 11 4.53 7.18 -1.32
N ILE A 12 4.09 7.08 -0.07
CA ILE A 12 3.88 5.83 0.66
C ILE A 12 2.57 5.96 1.45
N PHE A 13 1.70 4.95 1.32
CA PHE A 13 0.47 4.83 2.09
C PHE A 13 0.54 3.62 3.02
N LEU A 14 0.33 3.84 4.32
CA LEU A 14 0.35 2.78 5.34
C LEU A 14 -1.08 2.37 5.67
N PHE A 15 -1.38 1.10 5.46
CA PHE A 15 -2.70 0.53 5.68
C PHE A 15 -2.66 -0.44 6.87
N THR A 16 -2.74 0.14 8.07
CA THR A 16 -2.39 -0.52 9.34
C THR A 16 -3.58 -0.97 10.19
N SER A 17 -4.78 -1.05 9.60
CA SER A 17 -6.04 -1.38 10.28
C SER A 17 -6.04 -2.80 10.88
N ASP A 18 -6.75 -2.99 11.99
CA ASP A 18 -6.69 -4.17 12.87
C ASP A 18 -7.92 -5.10 12.75
N ARG A 19 -8.42 -5.31 11.51
CA ARG A 19 -9.38 -6.36 11.08
C ARG A 19 -10.86 -5.96 10.94
N GLN A 20 -11.22 -4.67 10.90
CA GLN A 20 -12.62 -4.24 10.66
C GLN A 20 -12.87 -3.50 9.33
N GLU A 21 -11.89 -3.48 8.42
CA GLU A 21 -12.06 -2.89 7.10
C GLU A 21 -12.28 -3.95 6.02
N GLY A 22 -13.55 -4.13 5.63
CA GLY A 22 -13.97 -5.23 4.76
C GLY A 22 -13.83 -5.01 3.25
N TRP A 23 -13.60 -3.78 2.78
CA TRP A 23 -13.72 -3.47 1.34
C TRP A 23 -12.49 -2.83 0.69
N GLY A 24 -11.50 -2.37 1.47
CA GLY A 24 -10.28 -1.79 0.91
C GLY A 24 -10.51 -0.58 0.01
N ALA A 25 -11.60 0.18 0.21
CA ALA A 25 -11.90 1.36 -0.62
C ALA A 25 -10.75 2.37 -0.60
N VAL A 26 -10.24 2.67 0.60
CA VAL A 26 -9.11 3.59 0.79
C VAL A 26 -7.81 2.99 0.23
N LEU A 27 -7.62 1.67 0.35
CA LEU A 27 -6.49 0.98 -0.28
C LEU A 27 -6.54 1.14 -1.81
N ASN A 28 -7.68 0.88 -2.43
CA ASN A 28 -7.87 1.06 -3.88
C ASN A 28 -7.67 2.53 -4.30
N GLU A 29 -8.15 3.50 -3.53
CA GLU A 29 -7.93 4.93 -3.79
C GLU A 29 -6.45 5.31 -3.71
N SER A 30 -5.72 4.79 -2.72
CA SER A 30 -4.27 5.02 -2.57
C SER A 30 -3.48 4.42 -3.74
N MET A 31 -3.83 3.22 -4.18
CA MET A 31 -3.23 2.57 -5.35
C MET A 31 -3.53 3.35 -6.64
N LYS A 32 -4.76 3.84 -6.82
CA LYS A 32 -5.15 4.72 -7.95
C LYS A 32 -4.46 6.08 -7.94
N SER A 33 -3.94 6.49 -6.79
CA SER A 33 -3.16 7.73 -6.64
C SER A 33 -1.66 7.50 -6.89
N GLY A 34 -1.24 6.28 -7.26
CA GLY A 34 0.16 5.95 -7.54
C GLY A 34 1.03 5.83 -6.30
N CYS A 35 0.44 5.71 -5.11
CA CYS A 35 1.18 5.49 -3.87
C CYS A 35 1.78 4.07 -3.83
N ALA A 36 3.01 3.94 -3.33
CA ALA A 36 3.46 2.65 -2.83
C ALA A 36 2.67 2.31 -1.56
N VAL A 37 2.10 1.11 -1.49
CA VAL A 37 1.24 0.70 -0.36
C VAL A 37 1.93 -0.32 0.53
N VAL A 38 1.77 -0.17 1.84
CA VAL A 38 2.20 -1.15 2.85
C VAL A 38 0.99 -1.55 3.69
N GLY A 39 0.53 -2.79 3.57
CA GLY A 39 -0.72 -3.24 4.17
C GLY A 39 -0.56 -4.38 5.18
N SER A 40 -1.40 -4.40 6.19
CA SER A 40 -1.47 -5.52 7.13
C SER A 40 -2.01 -6.79 6.46
N LYS A 41 -1.34 -7.93 6.68
CA LYS A 41 -1.81 -9.25 6.26
C LYS A 41 -3.20 -9.60 6.83
N THR A 42 -3.60 -8.98 7.93
CA THR A 42 -4.86 -9.31 8.61
C THR A 42 -6.08 -8.58 8.04
N ILE A 43 -5.88 -7.58 7.18
CA ILE A 43 -6.97 -6.83 6.55
C ILE A 43 -7.52 -7.64 5.38
N GLY A 44 -8.84 -7.82 5.33
CA GLY A 44 -9.50 -8.70 4.38
C GLY A 44 -9.24 -8.36 2.91
N SER A 45 -9.05 -7.08 2.56
CA SER A 45 -8.79 -6.65 1.17
C SER A 45 -7.33 -6.75 0.75
N VAL A 46 -6.38 -6.77 1.69
CA VAL A 46 -4.94 -6.77 1.40
C VAL A 46 -4.50 -7.96 0.55
N PRO A 47 -4.83 -9.22 0.87
CA PRO A 47 -4.38 -10.37 0.07
C PRO A 47 -5.00 -10.43 -1.34
N PHE A 48 -6.03 -9.62 -1.63
CA PHE A 48 -6.64 -9.56 -2.96
C PHE A 48 -6.13 -8.39 -3.81
N LEU A 49 -5.71 -7.29 -3.19
CA LEU A 49 -5.27 -6.08 -3.88
C LEU A 49 -3.74 -5.95 -3.93
N ILE A 50 -3.03 -6.48 -2.93
CA ILE A 50 -1.57 -6.41 -2.83
C ILE A 50 -0.98 -7.78 -3.14
N ASN A 51 -0.12 -7.83 -4.16
CA ASN A 51 0.84 -8.89 -4.35
C ASN A 51 2.20 -8.43 -3.80
N HIS A 52 2.67 -9.15 -2.77
CA HIS A 52 3.84 -8.78 -1.98
C HIS A 52 5.09 -8.67 -2.86
N GLU A 53 5.84 -7.58 -2.69
CA GLU A 53 7.05 -7.22 -3.46
C GLU A 53 6.84 -7.00 -4.97
N GLU A 54 5.59 -6.94 -5.43
CA GLU A 54 5.26 -6.64 -6.83
C GLU A 54 4.56 -5.28 -6.98
N ASN A 55 3.44 -5.09 -6.30
CA ASN A 55 2.64 -3.86 -6.36
C ASN A 55 2.46 -3.20 -4.98
N GLY A 56 3.11 -3.75 -3.96
CA GLY A 56 3.07 -3.24 -2.59
C GLY A 56 3.79 -4.18 -1.63
N LEU A 57 3.78 -3.83 -0.36
CA LEU A 57 4.35 -4.64 0.73
C LEU A 57 3.25 -5.05 1.69
N ILE A 58 3.42 -6.22 2.29
CA ILE A 58 2.50 -6.81 3.24
C ILE A 58 3.31 -7.10 4.48
N TYR A 59 2.85 -6.62 5.63
CA TYR A 59 3.51 -6.87 6.91
C TYR A 59 2.60 -7.69 7.83
N SER A 60 3.22 -8.38 8.78
CA SER A 60 2.49 -9.18 9.77
C SER A 60 2.16 -8.37 11.04
N ASN A 61 0.94 -8.48 11.57
CA ASN A 61 0.51 -7.68 12.73
C ASN A 61 1.18 -8.04 14.05
N ASP A 62 1.75 -9.24 14.13
CA ASP A 62 2.58 -9.71 15.23
C ASP A 62 4.03 -9.22 15.13
N ASP A 63 4.39 -8.53 14.04
CA ASP A 63 5.75 -8.05 13.79
C ASP A 63 5.75 -6.57 13.37
N ILE A 64 5.90 -5.69 14.35
CA ILE A 64 6.03 -4.25 14.09
C ILE A 64 7.35 -3.91 13.39
N GLU A 65 8.40 -4.71 13.58
CA GLU A 65 9.70 -4.51 12.94
C GLU A 65 9.61 -4.77 11.44
N ASP A 66 8.78 -5.72 11.01
CA ASP A 66 8.46 -5.95 9.60
C ASP A 66 7.79 -4.72 8.95
N LEU A 67 6.88 -4.05 9.66
CA LEU A 67 6.34 -2.77 9.19
C LEU A 67 7.45 -1.72 9.02
N TYR A 68 8.31 -1.54 10.04
CA TYR A 68 9.41 -0.59 9.97
C TYR A 68 10.36 -0.89 8.82
N PHE A 69 10.76 -2.15 8.64
CA PHE A 69 11.64 -2.58 7.57
C PHE A 69 11.04 -2.28 6.19
N ASN A 70 9.78 -2.62 5.98
CA ASN A 70 9.09 -2.38 4.71
C ASN A 70 8.99 -0.88 4.38
N VAL A 71 8.66 -0.05 5.37
CA VAL A 71 8.60 1.40 5.18
C VAL A 71 10.00 1.99 4.93
N GLU A 72 11.01 1.55 5.68
CA GLU A 72 12.39 2.00 5.52
C GLU A 72 12.94 1.65 4.13
N LYS A 73 12.65 0.43 3.65
CA LYS A 73 12.98 -0.05 2.29
C LYS A 73 12.45 0.92 1.24
N LEU A 74 11.18 1.35 1.36
CA LEU A 74 10.57 2.29 0.43
C LEU A 74 11.10 3.72 0.58
N LEU A 75 11.43 4.17 1.80
CA LEU A 75 12.02 5.49 2.03
C LEU A 75 13.42 5.60 1.42
N LYS A 76 14.26 4.57 1.60
CA LYS A 76 15.65 4.53 1.14
C LYS A 76 15.80 4.22 -0.36
N ASN A 77 14.79 3.62 -1.00
CA ASN A 77 14.83 3.24 -2.40
C ASN A 77 13.69 3.89 -3.20
N GLU A 78 13.97 5.07 -3.77
CA GLU A 78 13.01 5.81 -4.57
C GLU A 78 12.57 5.07 -5.85
N GLU A 79 13.48 4.37 -6.53
CA GLU A 79 13.16 3.60 -7.73
C GLU A 79 12.16 2.49 -7.42
N LEU A 80 12.41 1.74 -6.34
CA LEU A 80 11.51 0.69 -5.86
C LEU A 80 10.14 1.26 -5.46
N ARG A 81 10.13 2.39 -4.74
CA ARG A 81 8.90 3.09 -4.34
C ARG A 81 8.08 3.50 -5.56
N LYS A 82 8.70 4.10 -6.58
CA LYS A 82 8.03 4.45 -7.84
C LYS A 82 7.55 3.22 -8.59
N LYS A 83 8.35 2.16 -8.65
CA LYS A 83 7.98 0.88 -9.28
C LYS A 83 6.72 0.30 -8.66
N TYR A 84 6.67 0.19 -7.33
CA TYR A 84 5.51 -0.37 -6.63
C TYR A 84 4.28 0.53 -6.75
N GLY A 85 4.43 1.86 -6.66
CA GLY A 85 3.32 2.79 -6.89
C GLY A 85 2.74 2.69 -8.31
N ASN A 86 3.58 2.58 -9.33
CA ASN A 86 3.14 2.38 -10.71
C ASN A 86 2.44 1.03 -10.90
N ASN A 87 2.98 -0.04 -10.32
CA ASN A 87 2.37 -1.36 -10.38
C ASN A 87 1.02 -1.37 -9.65
N ALA A 88 0.90 -0.70 -8.51
CA ALA A 88 -0.36 -0.53 -7.79
C ALA A 88 -1.42 0.14 -8.67
N LEU A 89 -1.07 1.24 -9.34
CA LEU A 89 -1.94 1.94 -10.27
C LEU A 89 -2.42 1.03 -11.42
N LEU A 90 -1.50 0.27 -12.02
CA LEU A 90 -1.80 -0.68 -13.11
C LEU A 90 -2.75 -1.80 -12.66
N THR A 91 -2.54 -2.36 -11.46
CA THR A 91 -3.43 -3.37 -10.87
C THR A 91 -4.87 -2.87 -10.81
N THR A 92 -5.08 -1.63 -10.35
CA THR A 92 -6.44 -1.06 -10.22
C THR A 92 -7.11 -0.66 -11.54
N THR A 93 -6.35 -0.60 -12.64
CA THR A 93 -6.86 -0.31 -13.99
C THR A 93 -7.26 -1.58 -14.73
N THR A 94 -6.74 -2.73 -14.30
CA THR A 94 -6.93 -4.04 -14.95
C THR A 94 -7.98 -4.92 -14.25
N LEU A 95 -8.38 -4.55 -13.03
CA LEU A 95 -9.48 -5.14 -12.26
C LEU A 95 -10.82 -4.50 -12.64
#